data_AF-A0A1M3M348-F1
#
_entry.id   AF-A0A1M3M348-F1
#
_cell.length_a   1.000
_cell.length_b   1.000
_cell.length_c   1.000
_cell.angle_alpha   90.00
_cell.angle_beta   90.00
_cell.angle_gamma   90.00
#
_symmetry.space_group_name_H-M   'P 1'
#
loop_
_entity.id
_entity.type
_entity.pdbx_description
1 polymer ?
#
loop_
_entity_poly.entity_id
_entity_poly.type
_entity_poly.pdbx_seq_one_letter_code
_entity_poly.pdbx_strand_id
1 'polypeptide(L)'
;MSATPRIVFSTFRSSADPMFLAWTRFLQTVEGAARRTGSIAVSRPGTPAATSVVRRSPMAHPVTADGACGVWRILAPNNRELGRSARAYTSYAAARAHVIALRAGVDELRLTTVSGERTGMHGWYLSHGRQPVITCGRWYGAAASGTTAAFAAIDALRDAEIEDTVRRLEPPRRTGAVADDVVW
;
A
#
# COMPACT_ATOMS: atom_id res chain seq x y z
N MET A 1 22.53 8.22 1.61
CA MET A 1 21.25 7.79 1.00
C MET A 1 21.36 6.30 0.76
N SER A 2 20.42 5.47 1.27
CA SER A 2 20.49 4.03 0.98
C SER A 2 20.18 3.85 -0.51
N ALA A 3 21.06 3.14 -1.22
CA ALA A 3 20.85 2.79 -2.62
C ALA A 3 19.77 1.70 -2.77
N THR A 4 19.38 1.06 -1.67
CA THR A 4 18.47 -0.07 -1.61
C THR A 4 17.04 0.39 -1.28
N PRO A 5 16.00 -0.17 -1.93
CA PRO A 5 14.63 -0.04 -1.44
C PRO A 5 14.52 -0.62 -0.02
N ARG A 6 13.54 -0.14 0.75
CA ARG A 6 13.36 -0.54 2.15
C ARG A 6 11.91 -0.89 2.45
N ILE A 7 11.72 -1.90 3.30
CA ILE A 7 10.43 -2.21 3.89
C ILE A 7 10.44 -1.69 5.32
N VAL A 8 9.60 -0.67 5.55
CA VAL A 8 9.48 -0.02 6.86
C VAL A 8 8.19 -0.43 7.54
N PHE A 9 8.22 -0.54 8.86
CA PHE A 9 7.06 -0.87 9.67
C PHE A 9 6.60 0.38 10.40
N SER A 10 5.30 0.62 10.34
CA SER A 10 4.66 1.82 10.84
C SER A 10 3.58 1.45 11.85
N THR A 11 3.56 2.05 13.03
CA THR A 11 2.48 1.88 14.01
C THR A 11 1.65 3.14 14.18
N PHE A 12 0.37 2.94 14.47
CA PHE A 12 -0.58 3.97 14.87
C PHE A 12 -0.77 3.95 16.39
N ARG A 13 -1.31 5.04 16.95
CA ARG A 13 -1.58 5.11 18.39
C ARG A 13 -2.70 4.15 18.80
N SER A 14 -3.74 4.05 17.98
CA SER A 14 -4.89 3.19 18.17
C SER A 14 -5.70 3.09 16.87
N SER A 15 -6.76 2.30 16.87
CA SER A 15 -7.75 2.26 15.78
C SER A 15 -8.52 3.58 15.60
N ALA A 16 -8.52 4.46 16.60
CA ALA A 16 -9.11 5.80 16.51
C ALA A 16 -8.11 6.86 16.00
N ASP A 17 -6.86 6.49 15.72
CA ASP A 17 -5.85 7.41 15.20
C ASP A 17 -6.28 8.00 13.84
N PRO A 18 -6.27 9.34 13.66
CA PRO A 18 -6.65 9.96 12.40
C PRO A 18 -5.88 9.43 11.18
N MET A 19 -4.61 9.06 11.34
CA MET A 19 -3.83 8.47 10.25
C MET A 19 -4.27 7.05 9.91
N PHE A 20 -4.65 6.26 10.91
CA PHE A 20 -5.22 4.94 10.70
C PHE A 20 -6.57 5.03 9.97
N LEU A 21 -7.43 5.97 10.39
CA LEU A 21 -8.72 6.22 9.74
C LEU A 21 -8.53 6.70 8.30
N ALA A 22 -7.57 7.60 8.04
CA ALA A 22 -7.25 8.07 6.69
C ALA A 22 -6.77 6.92 5.79
N TRP A 23 -5.88 6.06 6.30
CA TRP A 23 -5.44 4.87 5.59
C TRP A 23 -6.59 3.89 5.32
N THR A 24 -7.44 3.63 6.31
CA THR A 24 -8.60 2.73 6.17
C THR A 24 -9.57 3.25 5.11
N ARG A 25 -9.88 4.56 5.11
CA ARG A 25 -10.70 5.20 4.09
C ARG A 25 -10.08 5.05 2.70
N PHE A 26 -8.77 5.27 2.57
CA PHE A 26 -8.08 5.08 1.31
C PHE A 26 -8.23 3.63 0.80
N LEU A 27 -8.00 2.63 1.66
CA LEU A 27 -8.20 1.22 1.29
C LEU A 27 -9.64 0.94 0.82
N GLN A 28 -10.64 1.48 1.52
CA GLN A 28 -12.05 1.35 1.12
C GLN A 28 -12.32 1.96 -0.25
N THR A 29 -11.66 3.07 -0.62
CA THR A 29 -11.80 3.65 -1.96
C THR A 29 -11.18 2.76 -3.04
N VAL A 30 -10.04 2.12 -2.77
CA VAL A 30 -9.39 1.17 -3.69
C VAL A 30 -10.26 -0.09 -3.83
N GLU A 31 -10.83 -0.57 -2.73
CA GLU A 31 -11.74 -1.73 -2.75
C GLU A 31 -13.04 -1.42 -3.50
N GLY A 32 -13.63 -0.24 -3.27
CA GLY A 32 -14.77 0.26 -4.02
C GLY A 32 -14.49 0.35 -5.52
N ALA A 33 -13.29 0.82 -5.89
CA ALA A 33 -12.83 0.85 -7.27
C ALA A 33 -12.68 -0.56 -7.85
N ALA A 34 -12.10 -1.52 -7.11
CA ALA A 34 -12.02 -2.92 -7.52
C ALA A 34 -13.39 -3.59 -7.69
N ARG A 35 -14.42 -3.14 -6.96
CA ARG A 35 -15.80 -3.60 -7.11
C ARG A 35 -16.48 -3.02 -8.36
N ARG A 36 -16.15 -1.80 -8.78
CA ARG A 36 -16.76 -1.12 -9.93
C ARG A 36 -16.07 -1.45 -11.24
N THR A 37 -14.75 -1.33 -11.27
CA THR A 37 -13.93 -1.67 -12.43
C THR A 37 -13.80 -3.18 -12.44
N GLY A 38 -14.34 -3.86 -13.47
CA GLY A 38 -13.97 -5.25 -13.73
C GLY A 38 -12.44 -5.32 -13.75
N SER A 39 -11.85 -5.96 -12.75
CA SER A 39 -10.40 -5.95 -12.51
C SER A 39 -9.67 -6.50 -13.72
N ILE A 40 -8.86 -5.66 -14.37
CA ILE A 40 -7.97 -6.14 -15.43
C ILE A 40 -6.70 -6.62 -14.74
N ALA A 41 -6.49 -7.94 -14.78
CA ALA A 41 -5.22 -8.53 -14.37
C ALA A 41 -4.15 -8.12 -15.40
N VAL A 42 -3.09 -7.47 -14.93
CA VAL A 42 -1.98 -7.03 -15.78
C VAL A 42 -0.82 -7.99 -15.60
N SER A 43 -0.38 -8.60 -16.69
CA SER A 43 0.82 -9.45 -16.70
C SER A 43 2.05 -8.61 -17.03
N ARG A 44 3.22 -9.00 -16.50
CA ARG A 44 4.50 -8.39 -16.88
C ARG A 44 4.79 -8.71 -18.36
N PRO A 45 5.35 -7.77 -19.14
CA PRO A 45 5.84 -8.08 -20.48
C PRO A 45 6.85 -9.25 -20.43
N GLY A 46 6.60 -10.31 -21.20
CA GLY A 46 7.45 -11.51 -21.26
C GLY A 46 7.01 -12.69 -20.38
N THR A 47 5.95 -12.56 -19.58
CA THR A 47 5.36 -13.69 -18.83
C THR A 47 4.09 -14.18 -19.54
N PRO A 48 3.88 -15.50 -19.73
CA PRO A 48 2.65 -15.99 -20.35
C PRO A 48 1.43 -15.51 -19.54
N ALA A 49 0.51 -14.83 -20.22
CA ALA A 49 -0.69 -14.28 -19.64
C ALA A 49 -1.65 -15.42 -19.26
N ALA A 50 -1.75 -15.73 -17.97
CA ALA A 50 -2.83 -16.54 -17.45
C ALA A 50 -4.07 -15.64 -17.30
N THR A 51 -5.01 -15.74 -18.24
CA THR A 51 -6.31 -15.05 -18.18
C THR A 51 -7.15 -15.65 -17.06
N SER A 52 -6.95 -15.20 -15.83
CA SER A 52 -7.79 -15.60 -14.69
C SER A 52 -8.82 -14.52 -14.41
N VAL A 53 -10.09 -14.87 -14.57
CA VAL A 53 -11.21 -14.06 -14.08
C VAL A 53 -11.18 -14.12 -12.56
N VAL A 54 -10.54 -13.15 -11.92
CA VAL A 54 -10.38 -13.11 -10.46
C VAL A 54 -11.75 -12.87 -9.82
N ARG A 55 -12.38 -13.93 -9.28
CA ARG A 55 -13.52 -13.78 -8.37
C ARG A 55 -13.02 -13.10 -7.09
N ARG A 56 -13.58 -11.92 -6.84
CA ARG A 56 -13.18 -10.92 -5.84
C ARG A 56 -13.30 -11.46 -4.42
N SER A 57 -12.21 -11.45 -3.67
CA SER A 57 -12.28 -11.47 -2.20
C SER A 57 -12.21 -10.04 -1.67
N PRO A 58 -12.98 -9.69 -0.64
CA PRO A 58 -12.88 -8.39 0.00
C PRO A 58 -11.46 -8.15 0.49
N MET A 59 -11.00 -6.91 0.37
CA MET A 59 -9.74 -6.50 0.98
C MET A 59 -9.92 -6.63 2.49
N ALA A 60 -9.06 -7.40 3.14
CA ALA A 60 -9.26 -7.84 4.52
C ALA A 60 -9.70 -6.69 5.44
N HIS A 61 -10.77 -6.93 6.20
CA HIS A 61 -11.28 -5.98 7.19
C HIS A 61 -10.17 -5.61 8.18
N PRO A 62 -10.08 -4.34 8.61
CA PRO A 62 -9.17 -3.94 9.66
C PRO A 62 -9.46 -4.80 10.89
N VAL A 63 -8.44 -5.55 11.33
CA VAL A 63 -8.46 -6.21 12.64
C VAL A 63 -8.75 -5.12 13.67
N THR A 64 -9.86 -5.24 14.40
CA THR A 64 -10.16 -4.40 15.56
C THR A 64 -9.11 -4.75 16.62
N ALA A 65 -7.98 -4.06 16.55
CA ALA A 65 -6.88 -4.25 17.47
C ALA A 65 -7.05 -3.26 18.62
N ASP A 66 -7.33 -3.77 19.82
CA ASP A 66 -7.20 -3.02 21.08
C ASP A 66 -5.74 -2.74 21.48
N GLY A 67 -4.78 -3.05 20.60
CA GLY A 67 -3.36 -2.76 20.74
C GLY A 67 -2.82 -1.98 19.54
N ALA A 68 -1.58 -1.48 19.65
CA ALA A 68 -0.91 -0.69 18.61
C ALA A 68 -0.93 -1.40 17.25
N CYS A 69 -1.87 -0.99 16.39
CA CYS A 69 -2.01 -1.51 15.04
C CYS A 69 -0.96 -0.88 14.14
N GLY A 70 -0.43 -1.65 13.19
CA GLY A 70 0.59 -1.17 12.27
C GLY A 70 0.42 -1.66 10.84
N VAL A 71 1.06 -0.96 9.93
CA VAL A 71 1.15 -1.29 8.50
C VAL A 71 2.61 -1.32 8.10
N TRP A 72 2.94 -2.04 7.04
CA TRP A 72 4.26 -1.95 6.43
C TRP A 72 4.18 -1.26 5.08
N ARG A 73 5.25 -0.55 4.71
CA ARG A 73 5.35 0.24 3.48
C ARG A 73 6.62 -0.13 2.74
N ILE A 74 6.53 -0.20 1.42
CA ILE A 74 7.67 -0.36 0.53
C ILE A 74 8.10 1.04 0.09
N LEU A 75 9.32 1.41 0.42
CA LEU A 75 9.93 2.68 0.03
C LEU A 75 11.00 2.44 -1.03
N ALA A 76 10.97 3.24 -2.09
CA ALA A 76 12.08 3.35 -3.03
C ALA A 76 13.31 3.96 -2.34
N PRO A 77 14.52 3.85 -2.94
CA PRO A 77 15.75 4.45 -2.42
C PRO A 77 15.64 5.95 -2.08
N ASN A 78 14.79 6.69 -2.82
CA ASN A 78 14.51 8.12 -2.57
C ASN A 78 13.41 8.37 -1.53
N ASN A 79 13.11 7.38 -0.67
CA ASN A 79 12.04 7.39 0.34
C ASN A 79 10.61 7.53 -0.20
N ARG A 80 10.40 7.48 -1.53
CA ARG A 80 9.06 7.50 -2.11
C ARG A 80 8.35 6.18 -1.80
N GLU A 81 7.14 6.27 -1.26
CA GLU A 81 6.28 5.09 -1.09
C GLU A 81 5.85 4.53 -2.45
N LEU A 82 6.18 3.26 -2.68
CA LEU A 82 5.77 2.49 -3.84
C LEU A 82 4.45 1.77 -3.55
N GLY A 83 4.34 1.13 -2.39
CA GLY A 83 3.14 0.43 -1.96
C GLY A 83 3.07 0.24 -0.45
N ARG A 84 1.92 -0.23 0.02
CA ARG A 84 1.62 -0.47 1.43
C ARG A 84 0.84 -1.76 1.60
N SER A 85 0.93 -2.35 2.79
CA SER A 85 0.09 -3.48 3.16
C SER A 85 -1.40 -3.17 2.99
N ALA A 86 -2.14 -4.11 2.40
CA ALA A 86 -3.59 -4.04 2.26
C ALA A 86 -4.36 -4.35 3.56
N ARG A 87 -3.64 -4.58 4.66
CA ARG A 87 -4.17 -4.91 5.98
C ARG A 87 -3.29 -4.32 7.08
N ALA A 88 -3.88 -4.14 8.25
CA ALA A 88 -3.17 -3.78 9.48
C ALA A 88 -2.77 -5.06 10.25
N TYR A 89 -1.72 -4.94 11.05
CA TYR A 89 -1.18 -6.00 11.90
C TYR A 89 -1.22 -5.56 13.35
N THR A 90 -1.47 -6.52 14.24
CA THR A 90 -1.47 -6.34 15.69
C THR A 90 -0.06 -6.40 16.29
N SER A 91 0.92 -6.92 15.54
CA SER A 91 2.31 -7.01 15.99
C SER A 91 3.32 -6.85 14.85
N TYR A 92 4.51 -6.35 15.20
CA TYR A 92 5.65 -6.29 14.29
C TYR A 92 6.03 -7.67 13.76
N ALA A 93 6.07 -8.69 14.62
CA ALA A 93 6.41 -10.05 14.23
C ALA A 93 5.46 -10.60 13.15
N ALA A 94 4.15 -10.38 13.29
CA ALA A 94 3.16 -10.79 12.29
C ALA A 94 3.33 -10.02 10.97
N ALA A 95 3.59 -8.71 11.05
CA ALA A 95 3.86 -7.88 9.88
C ALA A 95 5.11 -8.36 9.12
N ARG A 96 6.21 -8.61 9.85
CA ARG A 96 7.49 -9.06 9.30
C ARG A 96 7.38 -10.45 8.70
N ALA A 97 6.74 -11.40 9.39
CA ALA A 97 6.50 -12.75 8.88
C ALA A 97 5.71 -12.72 7.56
N HIS A 98 4.71 -11.83 7.46
CA HIS A 98 3.97 -11.68 6.20
C HIS A 98 4.83 -11.11 5.08
N VAL A 99 5.67 -10.11 5.34
CA VAL A 99 6.61 -9.58 4.33
C VAL A 99 7.54 -10.69 3.82
N ILE A 100 8.09 -11.50 4.72
CA ILE A 100 8.97 -12.63 4.36
C ILE A 100 8.22 -13.64 3.49
N ALA A 101 6.99 -14.01 3.87
CA ALA A 101 6.16 -14.92 3.09
C ALA A 101 5.86 -14.35 1.67
N LEU A 102 5.54 -13.05 1.57
CA LEU A 102 5.31 -12.40 0.27
C LEU A 102 6.57 -12.32 -0.58
N ARG A 103 7.75 -12.11 0.02
CA ARG A 103 9.03 -12.09 -0.70
C ARG A 103 9.35 -13.48 -1.26
N ALA A 104 9.08 -14.54 -0.51
CA ALA A 104 9.26 -15.91 -0.97
C ALA A 104 8.28 -16.28 -2.10
N GLY A 105 7.03 -15.81 -2.04
CA GLY A 105 5.98 -16.03 -3.05
C GLY A 105 5.80 -14.86 -4.03
N VAL A 106 6.84 -14.06 -4.28
CA VAL A 106 6.72 -12.81 -5.06
C VAL A 106 6.26 -13.05 -6.50
N ASP A 107 6.65 -14.19 -7.09
CA ASP A 107 6.26 -14.62 -8.43
C ASP A 107 4.78 -15.04 -8.53
N GLU A 108 4.15 -15.33 -7.39
CA GLU A 108 2.72 -15.68 -7.31
C GLU A 108 1.82 -14.44 -7.19
N LEU A 109 2.40 -13.24 -7.03
CA LEU A 109 1.66 -12.01 -6.93
C LEU A 109 1.01 -11.65 -8.27
N ARG A 110 -0.28 -11.33 -8.21
CA ARG A 110 -1.07 -10.86 -9.36
C ARG A 110 -1.37 -9.39 -9.24
N LEU A 111 -1.01 -8.63 -10.27
CA LEU A 111 -1.32 -7.20 -10.38
C LEU A 111 -2.71 -6.98 -10.94
N THR A 112 -3.52 -6.22 -10.21
CA THR A 112 -4.79 -5.69 -10.68
C THR A 112 -4.74 -4.16 -10.70
N THR A 113 -5.12 -3.56 -11.83
CA THR A 113 -5.34 -2.11 -11.92
C THR A 113 -6.81 -1.76 -11.69
N VAL A 114 -7.06 -0.62 -11.04
CA VAL A 114 -8.41 -0.13 -10.74
C VAL A 114 -8.55 1.34 -11.11
N SER A 115 -9.77 1.77 -11.43
CA SER A 115 -10.09 3.18 -11.69
C SER A 115 -10.83 3.79 -10.50
N GLY A 116 -10.32 4.91 -10.01
CA GLY A 116 -10.89 5.66 -8.89
C GLY A 116 -12.23 6.29 -9.24
N GLU A 117 -12.85 6.93 -8.24
CA GLU A 117 -14.18 7.55 -8.38
C GLU A 117 -14.17 8.78 -9.28
N ARG A 118 -13.05 9.50 -9.30
CA ARG A 118 -12.85 10.63 -10.19
C ARG A 118 -12.17 10.16 -11.46
N THR A 119 -12.65 10.65 -12.60
CA THR A 119 -12.03 10.44 -13.90
C THR A 119 -10.54 10.78 -13.86
N GLY A 120 -9.71 9.93 -14.45
CA GLY A 120 -8.26 10.09 -14.45
C GLY A 120 -7.54 9.65 -13.17
N MET A 121 -8.26 9.11 -12.17
CA MET A 121 -7.61 8.47 -11.03
C MET A 121 -7.43 6.98 -11.29
N HIS A 122 -6.18 6.52 -11.25
CA HIS A 122 -5.80 5.14 -11.45
C HIS A 122 -5.08 4.61 -10.21
N GLY A 123 -5.38 3.38 -9.83
CA GLY A 123 -4.80 2.70 -8.68
C GLY A 123 -4.47 1.26 -9.03
N TRP A 124 -3.90 0.56 -8.07
CA TRP A 124 -3.59 -0.85 -8.21
C TRP A 124 -3.53 -1.54 -6.85
N TYR A 125 -3.69 -2.85 -6.90
CA TYR A 125 -3.38 -3.74 -5.79
C TYR A 125 -2.71 -5.01 -6.30
N LEU A 126 -1.93 -5.65 -5.43
CA LEU A 126 -1.35 -6.97 -5.64
C LEU A 126 -2.09 -7.97 -4.77
N SER A 127 -2.42 -9.12 -5.34
CA SER A 127 -3.02 -10.24 -4.61
C SER A 127 -2.10 -11.45 -4.61
N HIS A 128 -2.05 -12.15 -3.47
CA HIS A 128 -1.50 -13.50 -3.35
C HIS A 128 -2.68 -14.47 -3.32
N GLY A 129 -2.80 -15.30 -4.37
CA GLY A 129 -4.04 -16.04 -4.63
C GLY A 129 -5.23 -15.09 -4.78
N ARG A 130 -6.25 -15.23 -3.93
CA ARG A 130 -7.45 -14.37 -3.94
C ARG A 130 -7.36 -13.18 -2.98
N GLN A 131 -6.36 -13.13 -2.10
CA GLN A 131 -6.29 -12.13 -1.05
C GLN A 131 -5.44 -10.92 -1.50
N PRO A 132 -5.98 -9.69 -1.48
CA PRO A 132 -5.17 -8.48 -1.66
C PRO A 132 -4.18 -8.34 -0.51
N VAL A 133 -2.92 -8.11 -0.84
CA VAL A 133 -1.80 -8.06 0.12
C VAL A 133 -1.05 -6.74 0.08
N ILE A 134 -0.98 -6.08 -1.08
CA ILE A 134 -0.35 -4.76 -1.27
C ILE A 134 -1.29 -3.86 -2.05
N THR A 135 -1.34 -2.59 -1.72
CA THR A 135 -2.04 -1.56 -2.49
C THR A 135 -1.09 -0.44 -2.86
N CYS A 136 -1.47 0.36 -3.86
CA CYS A 136 -0.83 1.65 -4.08
C CYS A 136 -0.92 2.52 -2.81
N GLY A 137 0.08 3.34 -2.55
CA GLY A 137 0.05 4.33 -1.46
C GLY A 137 -0.68 5.63 -1.83
N ARG A 138 -1.06 5.78 -3.10
CA ARG A 138 -1.71 6.97 -3.68
C ARG A 138 -2.42 6.64 -4.99
N TRP A 139 -3.32 7.52 -5.40
CA TRP A 139 -3.88 7.54 -6.76
C TRP A 139 -2.88 8.14 -7.76
N TYR A 140 -2.92 7.67 -9.00
CA TYR A 140 -2.08 8.12 -10.11
C TYR A 140 -2.93 8.79 -11.19
N GLY A 141 -2.41 9.85 -11.81
CA GLY A 141 -3.10 10.55 -12.90
C GLY A 141 -3.13 9.80 -14.24
N ALA A 142 -2.39 8.69 -14.36
CA ALA A 142 -2.34 7.85 -15.56
C ALA A 142 -2.20 6.37 -15.19
N ALA A 143 -2.90 5.49 -15.93
CA ALA A 143 -2.86 4.05 -15.73
C ALA A 143 -1.45 3.46 -15.89
N ALA A 144 -0.69 3.94 -16.87
CA ALA A 144 0.69 3.53 -17.10
C ALA A 144 1.61 3.88 -15.91
N SER A 145 1.43 5.06 -15.31
CA SER A 145 2.17 5.47 -14.11
C SER A 145 1.86 4.60 -12.90
N GLY A 146 0.59 4.21 -12.73
CA GLY A 146 0.18 3.27 -11.70
C GLY A 146 0.80 1.89 -11.90
N THR A 147 0.73 1.36 -13.12
CA THR A 147 1.30 0.06 -13.50
C THR A 147 2.82 0.03 -13.30
N THR A 148 3.52 1.09 -13.74
CA THR A 148 4.97 1.23 -13.54
C THR A 148 5.33 1.23 -12.05
N ALA A 149 4.57 1.97 -11.23
CA ALA A 149 4.78 1.97 -9.79
C ALA A 149 4.49 0.61 -9.14
N ALA A 150 3.55 -0.17 -9.68
CA ALA A 150 3.26 -1.51 -9.20
C ALA A 150 4.41 -2.48 -9.50
N PHE A 151 4.95 -2.47 -10.72
CA PHE A 151 6.13 -3.28 -11.04
C PHE A 151 7.35 -2.85 -10.22
N ALA A 152 7.56 -1.55 -10.02
CA ALA A 152 8.59 -1.06 -9.12
C ALA A 152 8.39 -1.54 -7.68
N ALA A 153 7.15 -1.67 -7.20
CA ALA A 153 6.87 -2.22 -5.88
C ALA A 153 7.15 -3.74 -5.80
N ILE A 154 6.86 -4.51 -6.86
CA ILE A 154 7.21 -5.94 -6.94
C ILE A 154 8.73 -6.11 -6.93
N ASP A 155 9.44 -5.36 -7.77
CA ASP A 155 10.90 -5.42 -7.86
C ASP A 155 11.53 -5.00 -6.53
N ALA A 156 11.04 -3.90 -5.91
CA ALA A 156 11.48 -3.49 -4.58
C ALA A 156 11.18 -4.54 -3.50
N LEU A 157 10.06 -5.27 -3.55
CA LEU A 157 9.76 -6.32 -2.58
C LEU A 157 10.79 -7.46 -2.63
N ARG A 158 11.35 -7.76 -3.82
CA ARG A 158 12.38 -8.81 -3.99
C ARG A 158 13.68 -8.48 -3.31
N ASP A 159 14.08 -7.20 -3.35
CA ASP A 159 15.44 -6.80 -3.01
C ASP A 159 15.53 -5.91 -1.78
N ALA A 160 14.39 -5.41 -1.28
CA ALA A 160 14.40 -4.45 -0.20
C ALA A 160 15.00 -4.99 1.09
N GLU A 161 15.72 -4.10 1.77
CA GLU A 161 16.11 -4.27 3.15
C GLU A 161 14.86 -4.21 4.04
N ILE A 162 14.63 -5.26 4.82
CA ILE A 162 13.54 -5.32 5.79
C ILE A 162 14.04 -4.69 7.08
N GLU A 163 13.47 -3.56 7.47
CA GLU A 163 13.87 -2.88 8.70
C GLU A 163 13.52 -3.70 9.94
N ASP A 164 14.47 -3.76 10.89
CA ASP A 164 14.23 -4.38 12.20
C ASP A 164 13.57 -3.42 13.21
N THR A 165 13.32 -2.16 12.81
CA THR A 165 12.74 -1.12 13.67
C THR A 165 11.32 -0.73 13.25
N VAL A 166 10.45 -0.56 14.24
CA VAL A 166 9.11 -0.02 14.08
C VAL A 166 9.14 1.50 14.25
N ARG A 167 8.61 2.23 13.27
CA ARG A 167 8.48 3.70 13.32
C ARG A 167 7.05 4.09 13.66
N ARG A 168 6.86 4.99 14.61
CA ARG A 168 5.53 5.56 14.86
C ARG A 168 5.17 6.52 13.73
N LEU A 169 3.94 6.41 13.21
CA LEU A 169 3.40 7.44 12.33
C LEU A 169 2.89 8.59 13.17
N GLU A 170 3.48 9.76 12.99
CA GLU A 170 2.95 11.00 13.54
C GLU A 170 2.29 11.79 12.42
N PRO A 171 1.14 12.45 12.70
CA PRO A 171 0.59 13.40 11.74
C PRO A 171 1.67 14.44 11.42
N PRO A 172 1.79 14.90 10.17
CA PRO A 172 2.67 16.02 9.87
C PRO A 172 2.30 17.16 10.80
N ARG A 173 3.27 17.68 11.57
CA ARG A 173 3.04 18.87 12.40
C ARG A 173 2.53 19.93 11.45
N ARG A 174 1.28 20.37 11.65
CA ARG A 174 0.83 21.63 11.06
C ARG A 174 1.75 22.68 11.66
N THR A 175 2.76 23.10 10.92
CA THR A 175 3.39 24.39 11.17
C THR A 175 2.28 25.38 10.87
N GLY A 176 1.55 25.78 11.91
CA GLY A 176 0.69 26.95 11.81
C GLY A 176 1.59 28.08 11.38
N ALA A 177 1.34 28.63 10.20
CA ALA A 177 1.79 29.98 9.92
C ALA A 177 1.19 30.84 11.04
N VAL A 178 2.04 31.31 11.94
CA VAL A 178 1.72 32.46 12.77
C VAL A 178 1.39 33.54 11.75
N ALA A 179 0.13 33.96 11.72
CA ALA A 179 -0.25 35.14 10.98
C ALA A 179 0.58 36.28 11.57
N ASP A 180 1.43 36.88 10.75
CA ASP A 180 2.09 38.14 11.08
C ASP A 180 1.01 39.13 11.52
N ASP A 181 1.17 39.65 12.74
CA ASP A 181 0.48 40.83 13.23
C ASP A 181 0.83 41.99 12.29
N VAL A 182 -0.07 42.32 11.37
CA VAL A 182 -0.08 43.62 10.70
C VAL A 182 -1.06 44.51 11.47
N VAL A 183 -0.50 45.38 12.29
CA VAL A 183 -1.19 46.54 12.88
C VAL A 183 -1.40 47.55 11.75
N TRP A 184 -2.65 47.97 11.55
CA TRP A 184 -3.00 49.17 10.78
C TRP A 184 -3.03 50.38 11.70
#